data_AF-A0A9D9R329-F1
#
_entry.id   AF-A0A9D9R329-F1
#
_cell.length_a   1.000
_cell.length_b   1.000
_cell.length_c   1.000
_cell.angle_alpha   90.00
_cell.angle_beta   90.00
_cell.angle_gamma   90.00
#
_symmetry.space_group_name_H-M   'P 1'
#
loop_
_entity.id
_entity.type
_entity.pdbx_description
1 polymer ?
#
loop_
_entity_poly.entity_id
_entity_poly.type
_entity_poly.pdbx_seq_one_letter_code
_entity_poly.pdbx_strand_id
1 'polypeptide(L)'
;MTRQISAQSSPRKFLAQDFQLSTWESVLPYFEQLSATEINSLGDLILFCENRSELESYLSENFAWRYIKMSCDNQNEAHQLSYQQFVNEIMPNASVFDDAWNKKVTESTFINELPETGYAVMLRGMKKSIEIFREENIPLFTELQNLQTQYGAATGSLMVEIDGEEKTLQQANAYLESTDRTKRQEVYEKVSSARLAIQENLDTLFNQLVEKRHEVALNAGFANYRDYSFASLGRFDYTPADCFEFHEAVANTVVPIINQQAEKRKKVLQLEALKPWDKSVDVLGRKPLKPFETGQELLDKTIQVFENIDPFLSNCLKEMVKLNRFDLDSRKGKNPGGYNYPLEESGFPFIFMNAAGQVRDMVTLLHEGGHAVHSILTKDLSLNAFRNFPSEVAELASMSMELITMDEWDQYFQDPKDAKRAKIKHLEDILDTLPWVATIDAFQHWIYENPTHSVEERSKAWNRIFSTFSDSITDWSGIEQVKAKLWQKQLHLFEVPFYYIEYAIAQLGALAVWRNYCENPIQALNQYLDALSLGYTKPMKEIYATAGISFNFSQTYIAELMDFLVEKINQLEES
;
A
#
# COMPACT_ATOMS: atom_id res chain seq x y z
N MET A 1 15.93 24.61 -5.51
CA MET A 1 16.82 24.61 -4.31
C MET A 1 17.34 23.20 -4.15
N THR A 2 18.62 23.01 -3.81
CA THR A 2 19.15 21.66 -3.56
C THR A 2 18.58 21.15 -2.24
N ARG A 3 17.75 20.10 -2.29
CA ARG A 3 17.22 19.44 -1.08
C ARG A 3 18.38 18.75 -0.36
N GLN A 4 18.42 18.87 0.97
CA GLN A 4 19.46 18.26 1.80
C GLN A 4 18.84 17.25 2.76
N ILE A 5 19.59 16.20 3.10
CA ILE A 5 19.17 15.18 4.05
C ILE A 5 19.92 15.41 5.35
N SER A 6 19.19 15.62 6.45
CA SER A 6 19.77 15.56 7.78
C SER A 6 19.93 14.10 8.20
N ALA A 7 21.17 13.63 8.31
CA ALA A 7 21.50 12.24 8.68
C ALA A 7 21.21 11.90 10.16
N GLN A 8 20.86 12.90 10.99
CA GLN A 8 20.59 12.70 12.41
C GLN A 8 19.09 12.76 12.71
N SER A 9 18.63 11.86 13.57
CA SER A 9 17.32 11.97 14.21
C SER A 9 17.32 13.16 15.17
N SER A 10 16.14 13.75 15.37
CA SER A 10 15.99 14.81 16.37
C SER A 10 16.21 14.23 17.77
N PRO A 11 16.99 14.90 18.65
CA PRO A 11 17.19 14.40 20.00
C PRO A 11 15.87 14.47 20.78
N ARG A 12 15.59 13.41 21.54
CA ARG A 12 14.42 13.35 22.44
C ARG A 12 14.42 14.50 23.45
N LYS A 13 13.27 15.11 23.69
CA LYS A 13 13.07 16.18 24.68
C LYS A 13 12.19 15.74 25.83
N PHE A 14 11.26 14.83 25.57
CA PHE A 14 10.29 14.32 26.53
C PHE A 14 10.72 12.97 27.10
N LEU A 15 11.03 12.02 26.22
CA LEU A 15 11.56 10.72 26.58
C LEU A 15 13.04 10.85 26.99
N ALA A 16 13.48 10.08 28.00
CA ALA A 16 14.90 10.01 28.31
C ALA A 16 15.70 9.45 27.11
N GLN A 17 16.91 9.99 26.90
CA GLN A 17 17.77 9.62 25.77
C GLN A 17 18.14 8.13 25.76
N ASP A 18 18.31 7.55 26.95
CA ASP A 18 18.66 6.15 27.17
C ASP A 18 17.44 5.25 27.41
N PHE A 19 16.21 5.78 27.29
CA PHE A 19 14.99 5.01 27.50
C PHE A 19 14.85 3.86 26.50
N GLN A 20 14.49 2.68 27.02
CA GLN A 20 14.23 1.46 26.26
C GLN A 20 12.90 0.85 26.72
N LEU A 21 11.98 0.65 25.77
CA LEU A 21 10.69 0.01 26.01
C LEU A 21 10.86 -1.49 26.30
N SER A 22 10.36 -1.95 27.45
CA SER A 22 10.35 -3.36 27.82
C SER A 22 8.94 -3.90 28.06
N THR A 23 8.16 -3.23 28.90
CA THR A 23 6.75 -3.55 29.23
C THR A 23 5.90 -2.29 29.21
N TRP A 24 4.58 -2.44 29.34
CA TRP A 24 3.68 -1.31 29.53
C TRP A 24 4.09 -0.43 30.73
N GLU A 25 4.45 -1.05 31.86
CA GLU A 25 4.88 -0.32 33.07
C GLU A 25 6.14 0.51 32.84
N SER A 26 6.99 0.14 31.89
CA SER A 26 8.19 0.91 31.57
C SER A 26 7.87 2.26 30.90
N VAL A 27 6.76 2.35 30.16
CA VAL A 27 6.37 3.57 29.43
C VAL A 27 5.21 4.33 30.09
N LEU A 28 4.42 3.66 30.93
CA LEU A 28 3.31 4.27 31.67
C LEU A 28 3.66 5.61 32.36
N PRO A 29 4.84 5.79 32.99
CA PRO A 29 5.18 7.08 33.61
C PRO A 29 5.18 8.27 32.63
N TYR A 30 5.53 8.04 31.36
CA TYR A 30 5.47 9.07 30.32
C TYR A 30 4.03 9.38 29.92
N PHE A 31 3.15 8.37 29.86
CA PHE A 31 1.72 8.57 29.65
C PHE A 31 1.09 9.38 30.78
N GLU A 32 1.42 9.05 32.03
CA GLU A 32 0.95 9.75 33.23
C GLU A 32 1.47 11.20 33.27
N GLN A 33 2.76 11.41 32.99
CA GLN A 33 3.37 12.74 32.94
C GLN A 33 2.72 13.63 31.87
N LEU A 34 2.51 13.09 30.66
CA LEU A 34 1.86 13.80 29.58
C LEU A 34 0.40 14.14 29.97
N SER A 35 -0.33 13.17 30.52
CA SER A 35 -1.69 13.36 31.01
C SER A 35 -1.80 14.42 32.11
N ALA A 36 -0.79 14.54 32.98
CA ALA A 36 -0.72 15.52 34.06
C ALA A 36 -0.31 16.94 33.62
N THR A 37 0.15 17.13 32.36
CA THR A 37 0.63 18.44 31.87
C THR A 37 -0.50 19.49 31.87
N GLU A 38 -0.37 20.59 32.60
CA GLU A 38 -1.35 21.67 32.55
C GLU A 38 -1.13 22.55 31.30
N ILE A 39 -2.23 22.98 30.65
CA ILE A 39 -2.18 23.83 29.47
C ILE A 39 -2.69 25.23 29.85
N ASN A 40 -1.75 26.12 30.21
CA ASN A 40 -2.05 27.47 30.71
C ASN A 40 -1.68 28.57 29.71
N SER A 41 -1.14 28.20 28.55
CA SER A 41 -0.78 29.09 27.45
C SER A 41 -0.79 28.35 26.11
N LEU A 42 -0.74 29.09 25.00
CA LEU A 42 -0.50 28.52 23.67
C LEU A 42 0.82 27.73 23.62
N GLY A 43 1.87 28.21 24.29
CA GLY A 43 3.16 27.53 24.36
C GLY A 43 3.04 26.15 25.02
N ASP A 44 2.26 26.04 26.09
CA ASP A 44 2.01 24.77 26.77
C ASP A 44 1.22 23.80 25.89
N LEU A 45 0.24 24.30 25.11
CA LEU A 45 -0.53 23.49 24.18
C LEU A 45 0.36 22.92 23.07
N ILE A 46 1.22 23.75 22.48
CA ILE A 46 2.18 23.32 21.46
C ILE A 46 3.14 22.28 22.04
N LEU A 47 3.72 22.56 23.22
CA LEU A 47 4.64 21.64 23.89
C LEU A 47 3.95 20.31 24.24
N PHE A 48 2.68 20.32 24.65
CA PHE A 48 1.90 19.11 24.85
C PHE A 48 1.79 18.28 23.56
N CYS A 49 1.46 18.92 22.43
CA CYS A 49 1.40 18.26 21.13
C CYS A 49 2.76 17.70 20.69
N GLU A 50 3.85 18.44 20.92
CA GLU A 50 5.21 17.99 20.60
C GLU A 50 5.64 16.79 21.46
N ASN A 51 5.40 16.83 22.77
CA ASN A 51 5.74 15.73 23.68
C ASN A 51 4.90 14.47 23.37
N ARG A 52 3.61 14.66 23.07
CA ARG A 52 2.74 13.58 22.59
C ARG A 52 3.28 12.96 21.30
N SER A 53 3.60 13.81 20.32
CA SER A 53 4.17 13.39 19.04
C SER A 53 5.48 12.61 19.21
N GLU A 54 6.34 13.01 20.14
CA GLU A 54 7.60 12.29 20.40
C GLU A 54 7.33 10.89 20.97
N LEU A 55 6.40 10.78 21.92
CA LEU A 55 6.00 9.50 22.51
C LEU A 55 5.36 8.57 21.47
N GLU A 56 4.44 9.09 20.65
CA GLU A 56 3.77 8.34 19.58
C GLU A 56 4.79 7.84 18.54
N SER A 57 5.68 8.71 18.05
CA SER A 57 6.71 8.31 17.09
C SER A 57 7.67 7.25 17.64
N TYR A 58 8.04 7.34 18.92
CA TYR A 58 8.86 6.32 19.58
C TYR A 58 8.15 4.96 19.64
N LEU A 59 6.89 4.94 20.09
CA LEU A 59 6.11 3.70 20.20
C LEU A 59 5.82 3.08 18.84
N SER A 60 5.49 3.90 17.86
CA SER A 60 5.27 3.50 16.46
C SER A 60 6.52 2.87 15.85
N GLU A 61 7.70 3.50 16.00
CA GLU A 61 8.96 2.90 15.54
C GLU A 61 9.32 1.61 16.32
N ASN A 62 8.99 1.53 17.61
CA ASN A 62 9.22 0.30 18.39
C ASN A 62 8.35 -0.86 17.86
N PHE A 63 7.07 -0.58 17.58
CA PHE A 63 6.16 -1.52 16.95
C PHE A 63 6.66 -1.95 15.58
N ALA A 64 7.02 -0.99 14.74
CA ALA A 64 7.55 -1.21 13.40
C ALA A 64 8.73 -2.19 13.42
N TRP A 65 9.69 -1.98 14.32
CA TRP A 65 10.84 -2.86 14.45
C TRP A 65 10.51 -4.28 14.91
N ARG A 66 9.51 -4.44 15.78
CA ARG A 66 9.04 -5.77 16.20
C ARG A 66 8.38 -6.49 15.04
N TYR A 67 7.55 -5.78 14.28
CA TYR A 67 6.94 -6.30 13.05
C TYR A 67 7.99 -6.68 12.00
N ILE A 68 8.94 -5.79 11.70
CA ILE A 68 10.04 -6.02 10.74
C ILE A 68 10.84 -7.26 11.13
N LYS A 69 11.24 -7.39 12.41
CA LYS A 69 12.02 -8.56 12.85
C LYS A 69 11.22 -9.86 12.71
N MET A 70 9.93 -9.83 13.06
CA MET A 70 9.03 -10.97 12.92
C MET A 70 8.81 -11.35 11.44
N SER A 71 8.67 -10.38 10.53
CA SER A 71 8.46 -10.66 9.10
C SER A 71 9.74 -11.10 8.39
N CYS A 72 10.91 -10.62 8.82
CA CYS A 72 12.23 -11.04 8.32
C CYS A 72 12.57 -12.49 8.71
N ASP A 73 12.10 -12.96 9.87
CA ASP A 73 12.26 -14.34 10.33
C ASP A 73 11.06 -14.77 11.18
N ASN A 74 10.04 -15.28 10.49
CA ASN A 74 8.79 -15.74 11.09
C ASN A 74 8.93 -17.08 11.80
N GLN A 75 10.10 -17.72 11.79
CA GLN A 75 10.36 -18.95 12.54
C GLN A 75 10.99 -18.65 13.91
N ASN A 76 11.38 -17.40 14.14
CA ASN A 76 11.98 -16.98 15.40
C ASN A 76 10.91 -16.71 16.47
N GLU A 77 10.76 -17.65 17.40
CA GLU A 77 9.80 -17.56 18.51
C GLU A 77 9.98 -16.28 19.34
N ALA A 78 11.22 -15.80 19.54
CA ALA A 78 11.46 -14.58 20.31
C ALA A 78 10.97 -13.32 19.57
N HIS A 79 11.05 -13.28 18.24
CA HIS A 79 10.48 -12.18 17.45
C HIS A 79 8.96 -12.20 17.48
N GLN A 80 8.35 -13.38 17.36
CA GLN A 80 6.89 -13.53 17.48
C GLN A 80 6.38 -13.08 18.84
N LEU A 81 6.99 -13.57 19.92
CA LEU A 81 6.61 -13.21 21.29
C LEU A 81 6.78 -11.70 21.55
N SER A 82 7.86 -11.11 21.03
CA SER A 82 8.11 -9.67 21.14
C SER A 82 7.03 -8.84 20.44
N TYR A 83 6.60 -9.23 19.24
CA TYR A 83 5.50 -8.57 18.53
C TYR A 83 4.17 -8.76 19.28
N GLN A 84 3.84 -10.00 19.68
CA GLN A 84 2.62 -10.33 20.41
C GLN A 84 2.52 -9.59 21.74
N GLN A 85 3.63 -9.43 22.46
CA GLN A 85 3.65 -8.64 23.70
C GLN A 85 3.21 -7.20 23.43
N PHE A 86 3.76 -6.56 22.39
CA PHE A 86 3.38 -5.18 22.08
C PHE A 86 1.88 -5.08 21.74
N VAL A 87 1.37 -5.99 20.90
CA VAL A 87 -0.04 -6.04 20.48
C VAL A 87 -0.99 -6.30 21.66
N ASN A 88 -0.65 -7.22 22.55
CA ASN A 88 -1.56 -7.67 23.61
C ASN A 88 -1.44 -6.86 24.90
N GLU A 89 -0.31 -6.20 25.14
CA GLU A 89 -0.02 -5.50 26.39
C GLU A 89 0.07 -3.98 26.18
N ILE A 90 0.86 -3.52 25.20
CA ILE A 90 1.20 -2.10 25.08
C ILE A 90 0.13 -1.34 24.31
N MET A 91 -0.26 -1.82 23.12
CA MET A 91 -1.26 -1.17 22.26
C MET A 91 -2.61 -0.92 22.95
N PRO A 92 -3.28 -1.92 23.57
CA PRO A 92 -4.59 -1.69 24.18
C PRO A 92 -4.49 -0.72 25.36
N ASN A 93 -3.44 -0.81 26.19
CA ASN A 93 -3.26 0.11 27.32
C ASN A 93 -2.94 1.53 26.85
N ALA A 94 -2.14 1.71 25.80
CA ALA A 94 -1.86 3.01 25.21
C ALA A 94 -3.14 3.67 24.65
N SER A 95 -4.00 2.88 23.97
CA SER A 95 -5.22 3.39 23.31
C SER A 95 -6.23 4.04 24.27
N VAL A 96 -6.18 3.71 25.57
CA VAL A 96 -7.04 4.31 26.60
C VAL A 96 -6.75 5.81 26.78
N PHE A 97 -5.52 6.26 26.49
CA PHE A 97 -5.11 7.65 26.68
C PHE A 97 -5.43 8.54 25.49
N ASP A 98 -5.54 7.99 24.28
CA ASP A 98 -5.65 8.75 23.04
C ASP A 98 -6.89 9.65 23.01
N ASP A 99 -8.05 9.12 23.40
CA ASP A 99 -9.30 9.91 23.45
C ASP A 99 -9.21 11.04 24.48
N ALA A 100 -8.65 10.76 25.66
CA ALA A 100 -8.46 11.77 26.70
C ALA A 100 -7.51 12.89 26.24
N TRP A 101 -6.43 12.55 25.54
CA TRP A 101 -5.51 13.53 24.98
C TRP A 101 -6.10 14.31 23.80
N ASN A 102 -6.90 13.65 22.96
CA ASN A 102 -7.65 14.34 21.89
C ASN A 102 -8.61 15.38 22.49
N LYS A 103 -9.38 15.01 23.52
CA LYS A 103 -10.25 15.94 24.25
C LYS A 103 -9.47 17.09 24.87
N LYS A 104 -8.36 16.80 25.54
CA LYS A 104 -7.50 17.81 26.16
C LYS A 104 -6.99 18.87 25.17
N VAL A 105 -6.62 18.47 23.96
CA VAL A 105 -6.24 19.40 22.87
C VAL A 105 -7.45 20.16 22.35
N THR A 106 -8.54 19.43 22.03
CA THR A 106 -9.71 20.02 21.36
C THR A 106 -10.59 20.90 22.26
N GLU A 107 -10.48 20.76 23.57
CA GLU A 107 -11.18 21.55 24.59
C GLU A 107 -10.32 22.70 25.16
N SER A 108 -9.05 22.80 24.75
CA SER A 108 -8.15 23.86 25.21
C SER A 108 -8.68 25.25 24.82
N THR A 109 -8.61 26.21 25.74
CA THR A 109 -8.97 27.62 25.47
C THR A 109 -8.07 28.29 24.43
N PHE A 110 -6.87 27.73 24.19
CA PHE A 110 -5.88 28.26 23.24
C PHE A 110 -5.98 27.61 21.85
N ILE A 111 -6.95 26.72 21.61
CA ILE A 111 -7.07 25.97 20.35
C ILE A 111 -7.16 26.88 19.11
N ASN A 112 -7.83 28.03 19.23
CA ASN A 112 -8.02 28.97 18.13
C ASN A 112 -6.77 29.84 17.85
N GLU A 113 -5.73 29.74 18.68
CA GLU A 113 -4.45 30.42 18.50
C GLU A 113 -3.40 29.52 17.83
N LEU A 114 -3.71 28.23 17.61
CA LEU A 114 -2.83 27.31 16.90
C LEU A 114 -2.62 27.75 15.44
N PRO A 115 -1.42 27.58 14.87
CA PRO A 115 -1.16 27.83 13.45
C PRO A 115 -2.11 27.02 12.56
N GLU A 116 -2.67 27.62 11.51
CA GLU A 116 -3.64 26.92 10.65
C GLU A 116 -3.01 25.74 9.89
N THR A 117 -1.84 25.95 9.28
CA THR A 117 -1.12 24.92 8.53
C THR A 117 -0.74 23.76 9.45
N GLY A 118 -1.08 22.52 9.06
CA GLY A 118 -0.90 21.33 9.89
C GLY A 118 -2.01 21.12 10.91
N TYR A 119 -2.20 22.06 11.84
CA TYR A 119 -3.13 21.84 12.95
C TYR A 119 -4.60 21.76 12.50
N ALA A 120 -5.01 22.45 11.43
CA ALA A 120 -6.38 22.34 10.94
C ALA A 120 -6.75 20.90 10.55
N VAL A 121 -5.86 20.20 9.84
CA VAL A 121 -6.04 18.80 9.44
C VAL A 121 -5.98 17.89 10.66
N MET A 122 -4.99 18.08 11.54
CA MET A 122 -4.84 17.33 12.77
C MET A 122 -6.10 17.42 13.67
N LEU A 123 -6.59 18.64 13.92
CA LEU A 123 -7.77 18.88 14.76
C LEU A 123 -9.04 18.30 14.14
N ARG A 124 -9.17 18.32 12.81
CA ARG A 124 -10.28 17.66 12.10
C ARG A 124 -10.27 16.15 12.36
N GLY A 125 -9.09 15.51 12.27
CA GLY A 125 -8.89 14.11 12.62
C GLY A 125 -9.24 13.82 14.08
N MET A 126 -8.66 14.56 15.03
CA MET A 126 -8.91 14.40 16.47
C MET A 126 -10.40 14.48 16.82
N LYS A 127 -11.12 15.47 16.28
CA LYS A 127 -12.57 15.62 16.51
C LYS A 127 -13.35 14.39 16.02
N LYS A 128 -12.98 13.85 14.85
CA LYS A 128 -13.63 12.64 14.33
C LYS A 128 -13.30 11.42 15.18
N SER A 129 -12.05 11.26 15.62
CA SER A 129 -11.64 10.17 16.52
C SER A 129 -12.42 10.20 17.84
N ILE A 130 -12.61 11.37 18.44
CA ILE A 130 -13.43 11.54 19.66
C ILE A 130 -14.88 11.11 19.43
N GLU A 131 -15.47 11.50 18.30
CA GLU A 131 -16.87 11.19 17.96
C GLU A 131 -17.13 9.68 17.88
N ILE A 132 -16.18 8.93 17.29
CA ILE A 132 -16.32 7.50 17.01
C ILE A 132 -15.70 6.59 18.07
N PHE A 133 -14.94 7.14 19.03
CA PHE A 133 -14.26 6.36 20.06
C PHE A 133 -15.25 5.67 21.00
N ARG A 134 -15.02 4.37 21.25
CA ARG A 134 -15.79 3.58 22.21
C ARG A 134 -14.83 2.65 22.95
N GLU A 135 -14.80 2.73 24.28
CA GLU A 135 -13.93 1.87 25.10
C GLU A 135 -14.22 0.38 24.88
N GLU A 136 -15.49 0.02 24.68
CA GLU A 136 -15.91 -1.36 24.37
C GLU A 136 -15.34 -1.91 23.05
N ASN A 137 -14.83 -1.05 22.15
CA ASN A 137 -14.17 -1.49 20.92
C ASN A 137 -12.68 -1.84 21.10
N ILE A 138 -12.04 -1.43 22.20
CA ILE A 138 -10.62 -1.72 22.47
C ILE A 138 -10.32 -3.24 22.39
N PRO A 139 -11.03 -4.13 23.11
CA PRO A 139 -10.78 -5.56 23.00
C PRO A 139 -11.06 -6.11 21.59
N LEU A 140 -12.05 -5.56 20.88
CA LEU A 140 -12.37 -5.97 19.51
C LEU A 140 -11.22 -5.67 18.54
N PHE A 141 -10.53 -4.54 18.69
CA PHE A 141 -9.36 -4.22 17.86
C PHE A 141 -8.20 -5.19 18.09
N THR A 142 -7.94 -5.58 19.35
CA THR A 142 -6.94 -6.61 19.66
C THR A 142 -7.29 -7.95 19.02
N GLU A 143 -8.56 -8.37 19.11
CA GLU A 143 -9.02 -9.60 18.47
C GLU A 143 -8.92 -9.54 16.94
N LEU A 144 -9.30 -8.41 16.33
CA LEU A 144 -9.15 -8.17 14.89
C LEU A 144 -7.67 -8.27 14.48
N GLN A 145 -6.75 -7.64 15.21
CA GLN A 145 -5.31 -7.71 14.94
C GLN A 145 -4.80 -9.14 14.94
N ASN A 146 -5.24 -9.95 15.90
CA ASN A 146 -4.88 -11.37 15.98
C ASN A 146 -5.47 -12.18 14.82
N LEU A 147 -6.74 -11.97 14.45
CA LEU A 147 -7.37 -12.62 13.31
C LEU A 147 -6.68 -12.27 11.99
N GLN A 148 -6.35 -11.00 11.77
CA GLN A 148 -5.68 -10.52 10.57
C GLN A 148 -4.36 -11.27 10.31
N THR A 149 -3.54 -11.50 11.34
CA THR A 149 -2.27 -12.24 11.19
C THR A 149 -2.44 -13.70 10.75
N GLN A 150 -3.61 -14.31 10.96
CA GLN A 150 -3.88 -15.68 10.53
C GLN A 150 -3.95 -15.81 9.01
N TYR A 151 -4.31 -14.74 8.29
CA TYR A 151 -4.30 -14.74 6.83
C TYR A 151 -2.87 -14.92 6.28
N GLY A 152 -1.92 -14.11 6.75
CA GLY A 152 -0.51 -14.21 6.38
C GLY A 152 0.08 -15.58 6.68
N ALA A 153 -0.25 -16.17 7.84
CA ALA A 153 0.19 -17.52 8.20
C ALA A 153 -0.41 -18.61 7.29
N ALA A 154 -1.71 -18.54 7.00
CA ALA A 154 -2.40 -19.51 6.15
C ALA A 154 -1.93 -19.46 4.69
N THR A 155 -1.65 -18.27 4.16
CA THR A 155 -1.27 -18.09 2.75
C THR A 155 0.23 -18.17 2.52
N GLY A 156 1.05 -17.71 3.47
CA GLY A 156 2.52 -17.75 3.39
C GLY A 156 3.12 -19.16 3.52
N SER A 157 2.35 -20.12 4.05
CA SER A 157 2.77 -21.53 4.15
C SER A 157 2.51 -22.35 2.87
N LEU A 158 1.86 -21.78 1.87
CA LEU A 158 1.52 -22.49 0.63
C LEU A 158 2.75 -22.69 -0.25
N MET A 159 3.04 -23.96 -0.54
CA MET A 159 4.11 -24.40 -1.45
C MET A 159 3.53 -25.29 -2.56
N VAL A 160 4.18 -25.31 -3.71
CA VAL A 160 3.86 -26.20 -4.82
C VAL A 160 5.14 -26.81 -5.40
N GLU A 161 5.07 -28.05 -5.86
CA GLU A 161 6.18 -28.70 -6.55
C GLU A 161 6.16 -28.34 -8.04
N ILE A 162 7.24 -27.74 -8.54
CA ILE A 162 7.44 -27.41 -9.96
C ILE A 162 8.79 -27.98 -10.38
N ASP A 163 8.79 -28.86 -11.40
CA ASP A 163 10.00 -29.53 -11.91
C ASP A 163 10.80 -30.30 -10.84
N GLY A 164 10.10 -30.91 -9.86
CA GLY A 164 10.71 -31.67 -8.77
C GLY A 164 11.27 -30.82 -7.62
N GLU A 165 11.08 -29.49 -7.67
CA GLU A 165 11.50 -28.56 -6.62
C GLU A 165 10.28 -27.95 -5.92
N GLU A 166 10.34 -27.86 -4.59
CA GLU A 166 9.35 -27.16 -3.79
C GLU A 166 9.55 -25.64 -3.93
N LYS A 167 8.49 -24.92 -4.33
CA LYS A 167 8.51 -23.48 -4.58
C LYS A 167 7.38 -22.78 -3.85
N THR A 168 7.64 -21.57 -3.37
CA THR A 168 6.58 -20.68 -2.88
C THR A 168 5.64 -20.34 -4.04
N LEU A 169 4.41 -19.92 -3.75
CA LEU A 169 3.49 -19.49 -4.81
C LEU A 169 4.05 -18.33 -5.65
N GLN A 170 4.84 -17.43 -5.06
CA GLN A 170 5.49 -16.33 -5.78
C GLN A 170 6.53 -16.86 -6.78
N GLN A 171 7.39 -17.78 -6.35
CA GLN A 171 8.37 -18.43 -7.21
C GLN A 171 7.72 -19.25 -8.32
N ALA A 172 6.64 -19.97 -8.00
CA ALA A 172 5.88 -20.73 -8.98
C ALA A 172 5.24 -19.83 -10.04
N ASN A 173 4.65 -18.69 -9.64
CA ASN A 173 4.01 -17.77 -10.58
C ASN A 173 4.96 -17.18 -11.63
N ALA A 174 6.27 -17.13 -11.37
CA ALA A 174 7.26 -16.72 -12.39
C ALA A 174 7.22 -17.62 -13.65
N TYR A 175 6.81 -18.89 -13.50
CA TYR A 175 6.67 -19.82 -14.62
C TYR A 175 5.43 -19.56 -15.47
N LEU A 176 4.51 -18.68 -15.04
CA LEU A 176 3.41 -18.18 -15.90
C LEU A 176 3.93 -17.31 -17.05
N GLU A 177 5.19 -16.87 -17.02
CA GLU A 177 5.84 -16.19 -18.15
C GLU A 177 6.47 -17.17 -19.15
N SER A 178 6.47 -18.48 -18.87
CA SER A 178 7.05 -19.51 -19.75
C SER A 178 6.45 -19.46 -21.15
N THR A 179 7.28 -19.63 -22.17
CA THR A 179 6.83 -19.73 -23.56
C THR A 179 6.10 -21.05 -23.85
N ASP A 180 6.30 -22.07 -23.01
CA ASP A 180 5.55 -23.33 -23.05
C ASP A 180 4.18 -23.17 -22.36
N ARG A 181 3.11 -23.24 -23.14
CA ARG A 181 1.73 -23.13 -22.65
C ARG A 181 1.35 -24.26 -21.70
N THR A 182 1.85 -25.47 -21.93
CA THR A 182 1.58 -26.62 -21.04
C THR A 182 2.16 -26.35 -19.67
N LYS A 183 3.38 -25.79 -19.62
CA LYS A 183 4.01 -25.41 -18.37
C LYS A 183 3.22 -24.35 -17.62
N ARG A 184 2.73 -23.31 -18.32
CA ARG A 184 1.90 -22.28 -17.72
C ARG A 184 0.60 -22.84 -17.14
N GLN A 185 -0.06 -23.74 -17.87
CA GLN A 185 -1.28 -24.40 -17.41
C GLN A 185 -1.01 -25.24 -16.15
N GLU A 186 0.02 -26.10 -16.17
CA GLU A 186 0.43 -26.93 -15.02
C GLU A 186 0.64 -26.07 -13.77
N VAL A 187 1.40 -24.97 -13.91
CA VAL A 187 1.70 -24.04 -12.82
C VAL A 187 0.42 -23.40 -12.29
N TYR A 188 -0.44 -22.89 -13.18
CA TYR A 188 -1.68 -22.23 -12.81
C TYR A 188 -2.62 -23.19 -12.06
N GLU A 189 -2.76 -24.43 -12.53
CA GLU A 189 -3.58 -25.45 -11.90
C GLU A 189 -3.05 -25.84 -10.52
N LYS A 190 -1.73 -26.01 -10.37
CA LYS A 190 -1.09 -26.31 -9.07
C LYS A 190 -1.28 -25.17 -8.07
N VAL A 191 -0.98 -23.94 -8.47
CA VAL A 191 -1.15 -22.75 -7.62
C VAL A 191 -2.62 -22.56 -7.23
N SER A 192 -3.55 -22.72 -8.18
CA SER A 192 -4.98 -22.59 -7.92
C SER A 192 -5.48 -23.69 -6.99
N SER A 193 -5.02 -24.92 -7.16
CA SER A 193 -5.37 -26.05 -6.29
C SER A 193 -4.88 -25.84 -4.85
N ALA A 194 -3.65 -25.36 -4.68
CA ALA A 194 -3.10 -25.04 -3.36
C ALA A 194 -3.93 -23.97 -2.63
N ARG A 195 -4.40 -22.94 -3.36
CA ARG A 195 -5.30 -21.92 -2.80
C ARG A 195 -6.69 -22.47 -2.47
N LEU A 196 -7.26 -23.26 -3.36
CA LEU A 196 -8.58 -23.88 -3.14
C LEU A 196 -8.58 -24.85 -1.95
N ALA A 197 -7.43 -25.48 -1.64
CA ALA A 197 -7.29 -26.36 -0.50
C ALA A 197 -7.51 -25.65 0.86
N ILE A 198 -7.32 -24.33 0.93
CA ILE A 198 -7.51 -23.54 2.16
C ILE A 198 -8.76 -22.64 2.10
N GLN A 199 -9.58 -22.74 1.05
CA GLN A 199 -10.67 -21.78 0.81
C GLN A 199 -11.69 -21.73 1.96
N GLU A 200 -12.00 -22.86 2.60
CA GLU A 200 -12.97 -22.94 3.70
C GLU A 200 -12.44 -22.29 4.97
N ASN A 201 -11.14 -22.45 5.24
CA ASN A 201 -10.45 -21.77 6.34
C ASN A 201 -10.49 -20.25 6.14
N LEU A 202 -10.21 -19.79 4.92
CA LEU A 202 -10.27 -18.37 4.57
C LEU A 202 -11.70 -17.83 4.61
N ASP A 203 -12.70 -18.59 4.18
CA ASP A 203 -14.11 -18.18 4.29
C ASP A 203 -14.53 -18.03 5.76
N THR A 204 -14.11 -18.95 6.62
CA THR A 204 -14.37 -18.90 8.07
C THR A 204 -13.70 -17.70 8.72
N LEU A 205 -12.41 -17.49 8.45
CA LEU A 205 -11.66 -16.33 8.94
C LEU A 205 -12.32 -15.03 8.49
N PHE A 206 -12.71 -14.94 7.22
CA PHE A 206 -13.31 -13.72 6.69
C PHE A 206 -14.70 -13.45 7.27
N ASN A 207 -15.49 -14.48 7.59
CA ASN A 207 -16.75 -14.31 8.32
C ASN A 207 -16.51 -13.68 9.71
N GLN A 208 -15.54 -14.21 10.47
CA GLN A 208 -15.21 -13.67 11.79
C GLN A 208 -14.74 -12.21 11.72
N LEU A 209 -13.93 -11.87 10.71
CA LEU A 209 -13.50 -10.50 10.47
C LEU A 209 -14.68 -9.57 10.15
N VAL A 210 -15.60 -9.98 9.27
CA VAL A 210 -16.78 -9.18 8.91
C VAL A 210 -17.71 -8.98 10.11
N GLU A 211 -17.97 -10.02 10.89
CA GLU A 211 -18.82 -9.95 12.09
C GLU A 211 -18.26 -8.96 13.12
N LYS A 212 -16.97 -9.08 13.46
CA LYS A 212 -16.33 -8.20 14.46
C LYS A 212 -16.20 -6.76 13.96
N ARG A 213 -15.89 -6.56 12.68
CA ARG A 213 -15.88 -5.23 12.06
C ARG A 213 -17.26 -4.59 12.12
N HIS A 214 -18.31 -5.36 11.86
CA HIS A 214 -19.68 -4.88 11.98
C HIS A 214 -20.02 -4.50 13.43
N GLU A 215 -19.62 -5.30 14.41
CA GLU A 215 -19.78 -5.00 15.84
C GLU A 215 -19.10 -3.68 16.23
N VAL A 216 -17.85 -3.47 15.82
CA VAL A 216 -17.12 -2.19 16.02
C VAL A 216 -17.93 -1.00 15.49
N ALA A 217 -18.50 -1.14 14.29
CA ALA A 217 -19.28 -0.08 13.67
C ALA A 217 -20.58 0.22 14.42
N LEU A 218 -21.31 -0.82 14.87
CA LEU A 218 -22.54 -0.67 15.64
C LEU A 218 -22.29 0.03 16.97
N ASN A 219 -21.25 -0.37 17.70
CA ASN A 219 -20.84 0.27 18.96
C ASN A 219 -20.53 1.76 18.76
N ALA A 220 -19.89 2.11 17.64
CA ALA A 220 -19.58 3.49 17.27
C ALA A 220 -20.81 4.28 16.76
N GLY A 221 -21.98 3.65 16.59
CA GLY A 221 -23.23 4.29 16.16
C GLY A 221 -23.45 4.32 14.64
N PHE A 222 -22.69 3.53 13.88
CA PHE A 222 -22.85 3.40 12.44
C PHE A 222 -23.75 2.22 12.08
N ALA A 223 -24.45 2.33 10.95
CA ALA A 223 -25.31 1.24 10.47
C ALA A 223 -24.50 0.05 9.92
N ASN A 224 -23.26 0.29 9.48
CA ASN A 224 -22.40 -0.69 8.85
C ASN A 224 -20.92 -0.30 8.94
N TYR A 225 -20.03 -1.24 8.66
CA TYR A 225 -18.59 -1.01 8.74
C TYR A 225 -18.03 -0.14 7.60
N ARG A 226 -18.71 -0.05 6.44
CA ARG A 226 -18.30 0.85 5.35
C ARG A 226 -18.31 2.30 5.84
N ASP A 227 -19.43 2.74 6.41
CA ASP A 227 -19.57 4.12 6.90
C ASP A 227 -18.59 4.40 8.05
N TYR A 228 -18.45 3.46 8.99
CA TYR A 228 -17.46 3.55 10.07
C TYR A 228 -16.04 3.66 9.52
N SER A 229 -15.65 2.83 8.56
CA SER A 229 -14.29 2.78 8.02
C SER A 229 -13.93 4.08 7.29
N PHE A 230 -14.86 4.68 6.53
CA PHE A 230 -14.62 5.99 5.91
C PHE A 230 -14.37 7.08 6.97
N ALA A 231 -15.11 7.04 8.07
CA ALA A 231 -14.91 7.96 9.19
C ALA A 231 -13.58 7.69 9.93
N SER A 232 -13.25 6.43 10.22
CA SER A 232 -12.06 6.04 10.97
C SER A 232 -10.76 6.28 10.21
N LEU A 233 -10.79 6.17 8.88
CA LEU A 233 -9.67 6.48 8.00
C LEU A 233 -9.52 7.98 7.73
N GLY A 234 -10.40 8.83 8.28
CA GLY A 234 -10.31 10.28 8.10
C GLY A 234 -10.55 10.71 6.64
N ARG A 235 -11.42 10.01 5.90
CA ARG A 235 -11.76 10.35 4.51
C ARG A 235 -12.67 11.58 4.49
N PHE A 236 -12.05 12.75 4.40
CA PHE A 236 -12.75 14.03 4.38
C PHE A 236 -12.88 14.64 2.97
N ASP A 237 -12.05 14.18 2.03
CA ASP A 237 -11.90 14.80 0.71
C ASP A 237 -12.68 14.07 -0.40
N TYR A 238 -13.22 12.88 -0.10
CA TYR A 238 -14.10 12.08 -0.95
C TYR A 238 -15.04 11.19 -0.12
N THR A 239 -16.06 10.65 -0.77
CA THR A 239 -17.17 9.88 -0.19
C THR A 239 -17.38 8.57 -0.93
N PRO A 240 -18.22 7.65 -0.43
CA PRO A 240 -18.60 6.44 -1.18
C PRO A 240 -19.16 6.72 -2.58
N ALA A 241 -19.83 7.87 -2.78
CA ALA A 241 -20.37 8.23 -4.09
C ALA A 241 -19.26 8.49 -5.11
N ASP A 242 -18.16 9.11 -4.69
CA ASP A 242 -16.99 9.33 -5.54
C ASP A 242 -16.32 7.99 -5.95
N CYS A 243 -16.28 7.00 -5.05
CA CYS A 243 -15.82 5.64 -5.36
C CYS A 243 -16.71 4.98 -6.43
N PHE A 244 -18.03 5.15 -6.33
CA PHE A 244 -18.96 4.62 -7.33
C PHE A 244 -18.86 5.33 -8.68
N GLU A 245 -18.65 6.65 -8.70
CA GLU A 245 -18.35 7.38 -9.94
C GLU A 245 -17.07 6.84 -10.60
N PHE A 246 -16.01 6.61 -9.80
CA PHE A 246 -14.80 5.95 -10.27
C PHE A 246 -15.08 4.56 -10.86
N HIS A 247 -15.88 3.72 -10.19
CA HIS A 247 -16.26 2.40 -10.70
C HIS A 247 -16.93 2.49 -12.07
N GLU A 248 -17.94 3.37 -12.22
CA GLU A 248 -18.63 3.56 -13.48
C GLU A 248 -17.68 4.06 -14.58
N ALA A 249 -16.82 5.01 -14.24
CA ALA A 249 -15.83 5.53 -15.17
C ALA A 249 -14.87 4.41 -15.66
N VAL A 250 -14.34 3.58 -14.75
CA VAL A 250 -13.47 2.46 -15.10
C VAL A 250 -14.17 1.44 -16.00
N ALA A 251 -15.41 1.08 -15.67
CA ALA A 251 -16.21 0.17 -16.48
C ALA A 251 -16.43 0.72 -17.91
N ASN A 252 -16.63 2.03 -18.05
CA ASN A 252 -16.92 2.66 -19.34
C ASN A 252 -15.68 2.98 -20.17
N THR A 253 -14.51 3.20 -19.55
CA THR A 253 -13.30 3.68 -20.25
C THR A 253 -12.18 2.65 -20.29
N VAL A 254 -11.91 1.95 -19.19
CA VAL A 254 -10.75 1.04 -19.08
C VAL A 254 -11.11 -0.37 -19.55
N VAL A 255 -12.29 -0.89 -19.18
CA VAL A 255 -12.74 -2.25 -19.57
C VAL A 255 -12.73 -2.46 -21.09
N PRO A 256 -13.19 -1.50 -21.92
CA PRO A 256 -13.06 -1.62 -23.38
C PRO A 256 -11.62 -1.75 -23.87
N ILE A 257 -10.65 -1.06 -23.23
CA ILE A 257 -9.24 -1.10 -23.60
C ILE A 257 -8.65 -2.49 -23.27
N ILE A 258 -8.87 -3.01 -22.07
CA ILE A 258 -8.37 -4.35 -21.70
C ILE A 258 -9.03 -5.47 -22.52
N ASN A 259 -10.28 -5.29 -22.98
CA ASN A 259 -10.92 -6.20 -23.92
C ASN A 259 -10.18 -6.23 -25.27
N GLN A 260 -9.82 -5.05 -25.81
CA GLN A 260 -9.05 -4.97 -27.04
C GLN A 260 -7.65 -5.60 -26.88
N GLN A 261 -6.99 -5.39 -25.73
CA GLN A 261 -5.71 -6.01 -25.44
C GLN A 261 -5.82 -7.54 -25.33
N ALA A 262 -6.85 -8.04 -24.65
CA ALA A 262 -7.10 -9.47 -24.55
C ALA A 262 -7.39 -10.12 -25.92
N GLU A 263 -8.16 -9.45 -26.80
CA GLU A 263 -8.37 -9.90 -28.17
C GLU A 263 -7.08 -9.87 -29.00
N LYS A 264 -6.29 -8.79 -28.92
CA LYS A 264 -4.97 -8.68 -29.57
C LYS A 264 -4.09 -9.85 -29.13
N ARG A 265 -4.00 -10.10 -27.82
CA ARG A 265 -3.25 -11.22 -27.23
C ARG A 265 -3.72 -12.58 -27.75
N LYS A 266 -5.02 -12.85 -27.70
CA LYS A 266 -5.62 -14.09 -28.22
C LYS A 266 -5.26 -14.33 -29.69
N LYS A 267 -5.37 -13.29 -30.52
CA LYS A 267 -5.06 -13.34 -31.95
C LYS A 267 -3.57 -13.57 -32.23
N VAL A 268 -2.69 -12.82 -31.55
CA VAL A 268 -1.23 -12.92 -31.74
C VAL A 268 -0.70 -14.28 -31.29
N LEU A 269 -1.21 -14.80 -30.16
CA LEU A 269 -0.87 -16.14 -29.64
C LEU A 269 -1.57 -17.28 -30.42
N GLN A 270 -2.46 -16.97 -31.36
CA GLN A 270 -3.20 -17.93 -32.19
C GLN A 270 -4.00 -18.95 -31.35
N LEU A 271 -4.69 -18.46 -30.31
CA LEU A 271 -5.44 -19.30 -29.37
C LEU A 271 -6.93 -19.33 -29.73
N GLU A 272 -7.54 -20.52 -29.70
CA GLU A 272 -9.01 -20.67 -29.80
C GLU A 272 -9.72 -20.04 -28.59
N ALA A 273 -9.16 -20.25 -27.40
CA ALA A 273 -9.61 -19.68 -26.13
C ALA A 273 -8.40 -19.14 -25.35
N LEU A 274 -8.47 -17.87 -24.96
CA LEU A 274 -7.49 -17.22 -24.10
C LEU A 274 -7.78 -17.61 -22.65
N LYS A 275 -6.88 -18.36 -22.00
CA LYS A 275 -7.07 -18.79 -20.60
C LYS A 275 -6.31 -17.87 -19.63
N PRO A 276 -6.63 -17.87 -18.32
CA PRO A 276 -5.91 -17.02 -17.35
C PRO A 276 -4.40 -17.23 -17.32
N TRP A 277 -3.92 -18.45 -17.59
CA TRP A 277 -2.50 -18.77 -17.68
C TRP A 277 -1.82 -18.30 -18.98
N ASP A 278 -2.56 -17.65 -19.89
CA ASP A 278 -2.02 -17.03 -21.10
C ASP A 278 -1.80 -15.50 -20.94
N LYS A 279 -2.16 -14.91 -19.79
CA LYS A 279 -2.07 -13.46 -19.57
C LYS A 279 -0.64 -12.94 -19.30
N SER A 280 0.24 -13.74 -18.70
CA SER A 280 1.59 -13.29 -18.31
C SER A 280 2.68 -13.51 -19.38
N VAL A 281 2.45 -14.40 -20.34
CA VAL A 281 3.46 -14.74 -21.37
C VAL A 281 3.71 -13.56 -22.32
N ASP A 282 4.94 -13.45 -22.81
CA ASP A 282 5.25 -12.55 -23.93
C ASP A 282 4.55 -13.03 -25.21
N VAL A 283 3.74 -12.17 -25.82
CA VAL A 283 2.93 -12.54 -27.00
C VAL A 283 3.77 -12.86 -28.24
N LEU A 284 5.05 -12.47 -28.27
CA LEU A 284 5.98 -12.80 -29.35
C LEU A 284 6.83 -14.04 -29.04
N GLY A 285 6.57 -14.74 -27.93
CA GLY A 285 7.32 -15.94 -27.55
C GLY A 285 8.76 -15.68 -27.12
N ARG A 286 9.09 -14.44 -26.71
CA ARG A 286 10.41 -14.09 -26.18
C ARG A 286 10.56 -14.63 -24.76
N LYS A 287 11.80 -14.96 -24.36
CA LYS A 287 12.10 -15.44 -23.01
C LYS A 287 11.73 -14.40 -21.95
N PRO A 288 11.35 -14.78 -20.71
CA PRO A 288 11.15 -13.86 -19.60
C PRO A 288 12.32 -12.90 -19.39
N LEU A 289 12.02 -11.67 -19.00
CA LEU A 289 13.02 -10.65 -18.71
C LEU A 289 13.68 -10.91 -17.35
N LYS A 290 14.99 -10.63 -17.25
CA LYS A 290 15.77 -10.76 -16.02
C LYS A 290 16.60 -9.48 -15.77
N PRO A 291 16.06 -8.49 -15.05
CA PRO A 291 16.75 -7.21 -14.81
C PRO A 291 17.92 -7.28 -13.81
N PHE A 292 17.99 -8.31 -12.96
CA PHE A 292 19.02 -8.46 -11.93
C PHE A 292 19.12 -9.93 -11.46
N GLU A 293 20.22 -10.27 -10.80
CA GLU A 293 20.46 -11.60 -10.22
C GLU A 293 20.36 -11.63 -8.69
N THR A 294 20.66 -10.51 -8.01
CA THR A 294 20.66 -10.41 -6.53
C THR A 294 19.97 -9.15 -6.03
N GLY A 295 19.47 -9.15 -4.79
CA GLY A 295 18.93 -7.96 -4.14
C GLY A 295 19.93 -6.80 -4.06
N GLN A 296 21.22 -7.08 -3.87
CA GLN A 296 22.26 -6.04 -3.87
C GLN A 296 22.43 -5.39 -5.24
N GLU A 297 22.47 -6.19 -6.31
CA GLU A 297 22.55 -5.65 -7.68
C GLU A 297 21.31 -4.82 -8.03
N LEU A 298 20.12 -5.29 -7.62
CA LEU A 298 18.87 -4.55 -7.79
C LEU A 298 18.94 -3.18 -7.08
N LEU A 299 19.43 -3.15 -5.85
CA LEU A 299 19.59 -1.92 -5.08
C LEU A 299 20.60 -0.96 -5.70
N ASP A 300 21.77 -1.45 -6.11
CA ASP A 300 22.82 -0.62 -6.72
C ASP A 300 22.33 0.02 -8.02
N LYS A 301 21.64 -0.74 -8.88
CA LYS A 301 21.01 -0.23 -10.10
C LYS A 301 19.92 0.81 -9.79
N THR A 302 19.13 0.58 -8.75
CA THR A 302 18.08 1.53 -8.32
C THR A 302 18.68 2.85 -7.82
N ILE A 303 19.77 2.79 -7.06
CA ILE A 303 20.51 3.98 -6.63
C ILE A 303 21.04 4.74 -7.84
N GLN A 304 21.55 4.05 -8.87
CA GLN A 304 22.01 4.67 -10.11
C GLN A 304 20.88 5.34 -10.89
N VAL A 305 19.73 4.68 -11.02
CA VAL A 305 18.52 5.25 -11.65
C VAL A 305 18.09 6.52 -10.92
N PHE A 306 18.05 6.48 -9.59
CA PHE A 306 17.68 7.64 -8.78
C PHE A 306 18.70 8.79 -8.93
N GLU A 307 20.00 8.47 -9.05
CA GLU A 307 21.06 9.48 -9.25
C GLU A 307 20.91 10.20 -10.59
N ASN A 308 20.58 9.46 -11.66
CA ASN A 308 20.42 10.02 -13.00
C ASN A 308 19.22 10.99 -13.08
N ILE A 309 18.18 10.74 -12.28
CA ILE A 309 16.99 11.59 -12.20
C ILE A 309 17.25 12.84 -11.34
N ASP A 310 17.63 12.64 -10.07
CA ASP A 310 17.99 13.72 -9.15
C ASP A 310 18.86 13.17 -7.99
N PRO A 311 20.05 13.73 -7.73
CA PRO A 311 20.94 13.27 -6.66
C PRO A 311 20.30 13.21 -5.27
N PHE A 312 19.28 14.01 -4.98
CA PHE A 312 18.54 13.92 -3.72
C PHE A 312 17.89 12.54 -3.54
N LEU A 313 17.32 11.97 -4.61
CA LEU A 313 16.67 10.66 -4.57
C LEU A 313 17.68 9.56 -4.23
N SER A 314 18.84 9.55 -4.90
CA SER A 314 19.87 8.54 -4.63
C SER A 314 20.44 8.68 -3.22
N ASN A 315 20.61 9.92 -2.73
CA ASN A 315 21.11 10.18 -1.39
C ASN A 315 20.14 9.67 -0.32
N CYS A 316 18.83 9.68 -0.56
CA CYS A 316 17.84 9.07 0.34
C CYS A 316 18.13 7.57 0.55
N LEU A 317 18.32 6.84 -0.55
CA LEU A 317 18.62 5.41 -0.48
C LEU A 317 20.02 5.13 0.09
N LYS A 318 21.02 5.95 -0.24
CA LYS A 318 22.38 5.82 0.31
C LYS A 318 22.43 5.98 1.83
N GLU A 319 21.67 6.92 2.41
CA GLU A 319 21.58 7.04 3.88
C GLU A 319 20.89 5.81 4.49
N MET A 320 19.83 5.30 3.87
CA MET A 320 19.18 4.06 4.29
C MET A 320 20.13 2.85 4.26
N VAL A 321 21.02 2.77 3.27
CA VAL A 321 22.05 1.72 3.20
C VAL A 321 22.99 1.80 4.40
N LYS A 322 23.49 3.01 4.75
CA LYS A 322 24.36 3.22 5.92
C LYS A 322 23.68 2.80 7.24
N LEU A 323 22.35 2.89 7.28
CA LEU A 323 21.52 2.55 8.43
C LEU A 323 20.98 1.11 8.41
N ASN A 324 21.39 0.27 7.46
CA ASN A 324 20.94 -1.13 7.30
C ASN A 324 19.40 -1.26 7.17
N ARG A 325 18.79 -0.46 6.29
CA ARG A 325 17.33 -0.35 6.15
C ARG A 325 16.71 -1.19 5.03
N PHE A 326 17.37 -2.27 4.62
CA PHE A 326 16.94 -3.10 3.49
C PHE A 326 17.00 -4.59 3.85
N ASP A 327 15.94 -5.33 3.50
CA ASP A 327 15.92 -6.79 3.46
C ASP A 327 15.23 -7.26 2.16
N LEU A 328 16.02 -7.50 1.11
CA LEU A 328 15.53 -7.61 -0.28
C LEU A 328 15.40 -9.06 -0.79
N ASP A 329 16.28 -9.97 -0.38
CA ASP A 329 16.31 -11.32 -0.95
C ASP A 329 15.22 -12.23 -0.39
N SER A 330 14.68 -13.12 -1.23
CA SER A 330 13.72 -14.16 -0.82
C SER A 330 14.43 -15.33 -0.11
N ARG A 331 13.92 -15.79 1.04
CA ARG A 331 14.45 -16.94 1.79
C ARG A 331 13.36 -17.68 2.60
N LYS A 332 13.63 -18.92 2.97
CA LYS A 332 12.76 -19.69 3.88
C LYS A 332 12.63 -18.97 5.23
N GLY A 333 11.42 -18.95 5.78
CA GLY A 333 11.12 -18.28 7.06
C GLY A 333 10.89 -16.77 6.94
N LYS A 334 11.01 -16.17 5.75
CA LYS A 334 10.62 -14.78 5.50
C LYS A 334 9.15 -14.71 5.09
N ASN A 335 8.42 -13.72 5.57
CA ASN A 335 7.03 -13.49 5.14
C ASN A 335 6.96 -13.13 3.65
N PRO A 336 5.87 -13.52 2.94
CA PRO A 336 5.69 -13.16 1.54
C PRO A 336 5.41 -11.66 1.36
N GLY A 337 5.59 -11.14 0.14
CA GLY A 337 5.25 -9.77 -0.24
C GLY A 337 6.43 -8.79 -0.21
N GLY A 338 6.10 -7.50 -0.20
CA GLY A 338 7.02 -6.38 -0.07
C GLY A 338 6.30 -5.17 0.55
N TYR A 339 7.05 -4.34 1.26
CA TYR A 339 6.55 -3.11 1.88
C TYR A 339 7.70 -2.14 2.20
N ASN A 340 7.35 -0.86 2.31
CA ASN A 340 8.09 0.18 3.02
C ASN A 340 7.42 0.43 4.37
N TYR A 341 8.20 0.35 5.45
CA TYR A 341 7.69 0.62 6.79
C TYR A 341 8.26 1.95 7.31
N PRO A 342 7.40 2.96 7.57
CA PRO A 342 7.83 4.22 8.16
C PRO A 342 8.42 4.02 9.55
N LEU A 343 9.57 4.65 9.82
CA LEU A 343 10.21 4.65 11.13
C LEU A 343 10.19 6.08 11.67
N GLU A 344 9.11 6.41 12.38
CA GLU A 344 8.68 7.78 12.64
C GLU A 344 9.56 8.55 13.64
N GLU A 345 10.38 7.85 14.44
CA GLU A 345 11.33 8.49 15.35
C GLU A 345 12.63 8.84 14.62
N SER A 346 13.18 7.89 13.87
CA SER A 346 14.45 8.04 13.17
C SER A 346 14.31 8.80 11.83
N GLY A 347 13.14 8.72 11.19
CA GLY A 347 12.83 9.36 9.92
C GLY A 347 13.36 8.62 8.68
N PHE A 348 13.96 7.44 8.85
CA PHE A 348 14.50 6.64 7.76
C PHE A 348 13.78 5.29 7.72
N PRO A 349 12.89 5.04 6.75
CA PRO A 349 12.05 3.85 6.73
C PRO A 349 12.86 2.59 6.46
N PHE A 350 12.19 1.43 6.52
CA PHE A 350 12.76 0.14 6.17
C PHE A 350 12.08 -0.45 4.93
N ILE A 351 12.85 -0.96 3.98
CA ILE A 351 12.32 -1.65 2.79
C ILE A 351 12.50 -3.16 2.93
N PHE A 352 11.38 -3.87 2.87
CA PHE A 352 11.29 -5.32 2.86
C PHE A 352 10.72 -5.78 1.53
N MET A 353 11.32 -6.79 0.89
CA MET A 353 10.71 -7.46 -0.27
C MET A 353 11.25 -8.87 -0.45
N ASN A 354 10.66 -9.62 -1.38
CA ASN A 354 11.12 -10.96 -1.77
C ASN A 354 11.53 -10.94 -3.25
N ALA A 355 12.71 -10.38 -3.54
CA ALA A 355 13.25 -10.31 -4.89
C ALA A 355 13.59 -11.71 -5.43
N ALA A 356 13.20 -11.97 -6.69
CA ALA A 356 13.36 -13.24 -7.39
C ALA A 356 13.81 -13.07 -8.86
N GLY A 357 14.34 -11.90 -9.23
CA GLY A 357 14.90 -11.62 -10.55
C GLY A 357 13.87 -11.25 -11.62
N GLN A 358 12.63 -10.91 -11.25
CA GLN A 358 11.58 -10.52 -12.19
C GLN A 358 11.51 -9.00 -12.37
N VAL A 359 10.95 -8.53 -13.50
CA VAL A 359 10.66 -7.09 -13.72
C VAL A 359 9.74 -6.54 -12.64
N ARG A 360 8.78 -7.34 -12.16
CA ARG A 360 7.91 -6.93 -11.06
C ARG A 360 8.69 -6.57 -9.79
N ASP A 361 9.75 -7.31 -9.49
CA ASP A 361 10.57 -7.06 -8.30
C ASP A 361 11.35 -5.75 -8.44
N MET A 362 11.82 -5.44 -9.66
CA MET A 362 12.45 -4.15 -9.98
C MET A 362 11.47 -2.99 -9.76
N VAL A 363 10.25 -3.10 -10.30
CA VAL A 363 9.18 -2.11 -10.10
C VAL A 363 8.83 -1.97 -8.61
N THR A 364 8.77 -3.07 -7.86
CA THR A 364 8.56 -3.03 -6.41
C THR A 364 9.64 -2.22 -5.70
N LEU A 365 10.94 -2.38 -5.99
CA LEU A 365 11.95 -1.56 -5.30
C LEU A 365 11.86 -0.08 -5.68
N LEU A 366 11.49 0.25 -6.92
CA LEU A 366 11.24 1.64 -7.35
C LEU A 366 10.04 2.26 -6.60
N HIS A 367 8.96 1.49 -6.45
CA HIS A 367 7.77 1.82 -5.67
C HIS A 367 8.14 2.11 -4.20
N GLU A 368 8.81 1.17 -3.54
CA GLU A 368 9.21 1.33 -2.13
C GLU A 368 10.25 2.46 -1.95
N GLY A 369 11.05 2.74 -2.98
CA GLY A 369 11.96 3.88 -3.06
C GLY A 369 11.21 5.22 -3.08
N GLY A 370 10.05 5.30 -3.71
CA GLY A 370 9.17 6.47 -3.65
C GLY A 370 8.63 6.74 -2.23
N HIS A 371 8.16 5.69 -1.54
CA HIS A 371 7.78 5.80 -0.12
C HIS A 371 8.96 6.20 0.77
N ALA A 372 10.16 5.69 0.48
CA ALA A 372 11.37 6.06 1.20
C ALA A 372 11.71 7.55 1.09
N VAL A 373 11.66 8.07 -0.14
CA VAL A 373 11.86 9.50 -0.42
C VAL A 373 10.81 10.34 0.32
N HIS A 374 9.54 9.93 0.29
CA HIS A 374 8.46 10.64 0.98
C HIS A 374 8.65 10.70 2.51
N SER A 375 9.02 9.57 3.12
CA SER A 375 9.31 9.51 4.56
C SER A 375 10.46 10.45 4.94
N ILE A 376 11.52 10.51 4.12
CA ILE A 376 12.69 11.37 4.37
C ILE A 376 12.35 12.85 4.15
N LEU A 377 11.50 13.18 3.16
CA LEU A 377 11.04 14.55 2.93
C LEU A 377 10.19 15.10 4.08
N THR A 378 9.44 14.23 4.76
CA THR A 378 8.51 14.64 5.83
C THR A 378 9.11 14.52 7.23
N LYS A 379 10.26 13.84 7.40
CA LYS A 379 10.80 13.49 8.73
C LYS A 379 10.98 14.67 9.68
N ASP A 380 11.30 15.85 9.13
CA ASP A 380 11.60 17.08 9.90
C ASP A 380 10.33 17.92 10.18
N LEU A 381 9.14 17.46 9.78
CA LEU A 381 7.88 18.05 10.22
C LEU A 381 7.70 17.84 11.73
N SER A 382 7.19 18.88 12.40
CA SER A 382 7.26 18.99 13.87
C SER A 382 6.41 17.97 14.63
N LEU A 383 5.31 17.50 14.03
CA LEU A 383 4.37 16.58 14.67
C LEU A 383 4.21 15.30 13.85
N ASN A 384 4.00 14.19 14.54
CA ASN A 384 3.65 12.89 13.99
C ASN A 384 2.44 13.01 13.05
N ALA A 385 1.39 13.71 13.48
CA ALA A 385 0.19 13.96 12.67
C ALA A 385 0.45 14.72 11.36
N PHE A 386 1.60 15.40 11.22
CA PHE A 386 2.01 16.06 9.97
C PHE A 386 2.81 15.13 9.07
N ARG A 387 3.47 14.12 9.65
CA ARG A 387 4.21 13.08 8.94
C ARG A 387 3.32 11.91 8.52
N ASN A 388 2.23 11.68 9.26
CA ASN A 388 1.27 10.61 9.02
C ASN A 388 0.20 11.09 8.02
N PHE A 389 0.48 10.90 6.74
CA PHE A 389 -0.41 11.19 5.62
C PHE A 389 -1.26 9.97 5.24
N PRO A 390 -2.45 10.18 4.65
CA PRO A 390 -3.32 9.07 4.27
C PRO A 390 -2.76 8.33 3.05
N SER A 391 -3.22 7.09 2.84
CA SER A 391 -2.65 6.18 1.85
C SER A 391 -2.68 6.69 0.41
N GLU A 392 -3.66 7.51 0.02
CA GLU A 392 -3.75 8.13 -1.31
C GLU A 392 -2.56 9.06 -1.61
N VAL A 393 -2.00 9.66 -0.56
CA VAL A 393 -0.82 10.55 -0.63
C VAL A 393 0.46 9.71 -0.54
N ALA A 394 0.44 8.63 0.25
CA ALA A 394 1.53 7.66 0.30
C ALA A 394 1.78 7.00 -1.06
N GLU A 395 0.73 6.46 -1.68
CA GLU A 395 0.77 5.74 -2.95
C GLU A 395 1.04 6.68 -4.14
N LEU A 396 0.64 7.96 -4.05
CA LEU A 396 1.03 8.94 -5.07
C LEU A 396 2.55 9.06 -5.16
N ALA A 397 3.27 8.94 -4.04
CA ALA A 397 4.73 8.95 -4.02
C ALA A 397 5.31 7.72 -4.74
N SER A 398 4.89 6.53 -4.32
CA SER A 398 5.46 5.28 -4.84
C SER A 398 5.15 5.08 -6.32
N MET A 399 3.90 5.23 -6.74
CA MET A 399 3.48 5.02 -8.13
C MET A 399 4.01 6.08 -9.10
N SER A 400 4.13 7.33 -8.66
CA SER A 400 4.76 8.36 -9.50
C SER A 400 6.24 8.04 -9.72
N MET A 401 6.93 7.52 -8.70
CA MET A 401 8.33 7.12 -8.81
C MET A 401 8.53 5.97 -9.81
N GLU A 402 7.63 4.98 -9.85
CA GLU A 402 7.65 3.90 -10.85
C GLU A 402 7.66 4.48 -12.28
N LEU A 403 6.77 5.43 -12.55
CA LEU A 403 6.61 6.04 -13.88
C LEU A 403 7.73 7.03 -14.22
N ILE A 404 8.13 7.90 -13.28
CA ILE A 404 9.22 8.87 -13.48
C ILE A 404 10.53 8.14 -13.81
N THR A 405 10.78 7.01 -13.14
CA THR A 405 12.03 6.27 -13.33
C THR A 405 12.09 5.49 -14.64
N MET A 406 10.98 5.36 -15.37
CA MET A 406 10.94 4.64 -16.65
C MET A 406 11.98 5.14 -17.65
N ASP A 407 12.34 6.43 -17.65
CA ASP A 407 13.34 6.96 -18.57
C ASP A 407 14.70 6.27 -18.42
N GLU A 408 15.03 5.82 -17.22
CA GLU A 408 16.33 5.25 -16.82
C GLU A 408 16.29 3.71 -16.67
N TRP A 409 15.23 3.04 -17.11
CA TRP A 409 15.14 1.57 -16.95
C TRP A 409 16.16 0.78 -17.79
N ASP A 410 16.82 1.42 -18.75
CA ASP A 410 17.96 0.85 -19.47
C ASP A 410 19.12 0.46 -18.53
N GLN A 411 19.23 1.08 -17.34
CA GLN A 411 20.21 0.68 -16.33
C GLN A 411 20.05 -0.78 -15.85
N TYR A 412 18.85 -1.37 -16.00
CA TYR A 412 18.60 -2.75 -15.61
C TYR A 412 18.86 -3.77 -16.74
N PHE A 413 18.95 -3.34 -18.01
CA PHE A 413 18.98 -4.24 -19.16
C PHE A 413 20.17 -3.96 -20.09
N GLN A 414 20.81 -5.01 -20.58
CA GLN A 414 21.89 -4.86 -21.56
C GLN A 414 21.38 -4.51 -22.96
N ASP A 415 20.22 -5.04 -23.36
CA ASP A 415 19.58 -4.73 -24.64
C ASP A 415 18.51 -3.64 -24.43
N PRO A 416 18.61 -2.47 -25.11
CA PRO A 416 17.57 -1.44 -25.06
C PRO A 416 16.16 -1.95 -25.42
N LYS A 417 16.06 -3.01 -26.22
CA LYS A 417 14.77 -3.64 -26.57
C LYS A 417 14.10 -4.31 -25.37
N ASP A 418 14.90 -4.84 -24.45
CA ASP A 418 14.40 -5.45 -23.22
C ASP A 418 13.89 -4.38 -22.25
N ALA A 419 14.59 -3.25 -22.14
CA ALA A 419 14.11 -2.08 -21.40
C ALA A 419 12.79 -1.56 -21.97
N LYS A 420 12.70 -1.38 -23.30
CA LYS A 420 11.45 -1.00 -23.98
C LYS A 420 10.32 -2.00 -23.67
N ARG A 421 10.60 -3.30 -23.72
CA ARG A 421 9.61 -4.35 -23.40
C ARG A 421 9.15 -4.27 -21.94
N ALA A 422 10.06 -4.02 -20.99
CA ALA A 422 9.71 -3.82 -19.58
C ALA A 422 8.79 -2.60 -19.42
N LYS A 423 9.13 -1.47 -20.06
CA LYS A 423 8.32 -0.25 -20.05
C LYS A 423 6.90 -0.49 -20.57
N ILE A 424 6.77 -1.12 -21.74
CA ILE A 424 5.44 -1.48 -22.32
C ILE A 424 4.66 -2.37 -21.34
N LYS A 425 5.28 -3.43 -20.83
CA LYS A 425 4.64 -4.34 -19.89
C LYS A 425 4.12 -3.62 -18.65
N HIS A 426 4.91 -2.70 -18.08
CA HIS A 426 4.49 -1.94 -16.90
C HIS A 426 3.27 -1.05 -17.19
N LEU A 427 3.25 -0.36 -18.32
CA LEU A 427 2.10 0.45 -18.73
C LEU A 427 0.85 -0.40 -19.01
N GLU A 428 1.01 -1.59 -19.58
CA GLU A 428 -0.09 -2.57 -19.72
C GLU A 428 -0.58 -3.07 -18.36
N ASP A 429 0.32 -3.36 -17.42
CA ASP A 429 -0.05 -3.81 -16.06
C ASP A 429 -0.82 -2.71 -15.29
N ILE A 430 -0.57 -1.42 -15.56
CA ILE A 430 -1.36 -0.29 -15.00
C ILE A 430 -2.81 -0.32 -15.50
N LEU A 431 -3.04 -0.64 -16.78
CA LEU A 431 -4.39 -0.79 -17.34
C LEU A 431 -5.18 -1.91 -16.68
N ASP A 432 -4.51 -3.01 -16.29
CA ASP A 432 -5.11 -4.11 -15.53
C ASP A 432 -5.36 -3.76 -14.05
N THR A 433 -4.66 -2.76 -13.50
CA THR A 433 -4.74 -2.39 -12.09
C THR A 433 -6.04 -1.67 -11.75
N LEU A 434 -6.46 -0.66 -12.52
CA LEU A 434 -7.67 0.12 -12.21
C LEU A 434 -8.95 -0.74 -12.13
N PRO A 435 -9.21 -1.67 -13.06
CA PRO A 435 -10.38 -2.55 -12.98
C PRO A 435 -10.31 -3.55 -11.82
N TRP A 436 -9.11 -4.00 -11.44
CA TRP A 436 -8.94 -4.83 -10.25
C TRP A 436 -9.22 -4.04 -8.97
N VAL A 437 -8.76 -2.79 -8.87
CA VAL A 437 -9.08 -1.90 -7.74
C VAL A 437 -10.59 -1.68 -7.65
N ALA A 438 -11.25 -1.33 -8.76
CA ALA A 438 -12.70 -1.15 -8.81
C ALA A 438 -13.46 -2.42 -8.39
N THR A 439 -12.97 -3.60 -8.78
CA THR A 439 -13.54 -4.90 -8.37
C THR A 439 -13.48 -5.08 -6.85
N ILE A 440 -12.31 -4.85 -6.26
CA ILE A 440 -12.08 -5.08 -4.84
C ILE A 440 -12.85 -4.05 -4.00
N ASP A 441 -12.82 -2.78 -4.37
CA ASP A 441 -13.54 -1.72 -3.64
C ASP A 441 -15.06 -1.92 -3.71
N ALA A 442 -15.62 -2.14 -4.91
CA ALA A 442 -17.05 -2.47 -5.07
C ALA A 442 -17.46 -3.72 -4.28
N PHE A 443 -16.57 -4.72 -4.18
CA PHE A 443 -16.82 -5.91 -3.38
C PHE A 443 -16.83 -5.61 -1.88
N GLN A 444 -15.93 -4.76 -1.38
CA GLN A 444 -15.93 -4.33 0.03
C GLN A 444 -17.18 -3.53 0.38
N HIS A 445 -17.59 -2.61 -0.49
CA HIS A 445 -18.87 -1.90 -0.34
C HIS A 445 -20.03 -2.89 -0.17
N TRP A 446 -20.13 -3.88 -1.07
CA TRP A 446 -21.19 -4.89 -0.97
C TRP A 446 -21.09 -5.75 0.31
N ILE A 447 -19.89 -6.21 0.69
CA ILE A 447 -19.69 -7.01 1.92
C ILE A 447 -20.20 -6.27 3.13
N TYR A 448 -19.76 -5.02 3.32
CA TYR A 448 -20.01 -4.31 4.57
C TYR A 448 -21.40 -3.68 4.61
N GLU A 449 -22.04 -3.41 3.48
CA GLU A 449 -23.46 -3.08 3.42
C GLU A 449 -24.38 -4.31 3.62
N ASN A 450 -23.84 -5.53 3.52
CA ASN A 450 -24.57 -6.79 3.70
C ASN A 450 -23.87 -7.72 4.73
N PRO A 451 -23.72 -7.29 6.00
CA PRO A 451 -22.81 -7.94 6.97
C PRO A 451 -23.21 -9.38 7.37
N THR A 452 -24.43 -9.82 7.03
CA THR A 452 -24.97 -11.14 7.36
C THR A 452 -25.03 -12.09 6.16
N HIS A 453 -24.35 -11.76 5.06
CA HIS A 453 -24.33 -12.60 3.86
C HIS A 453 -23.77 -14.01 4.15
N SER A 454 -24.27 -15.00 3.44
CA SER A 454 -23.68 -16.35 3.37
C SER A 454 -22.45 -16.40 2.45
N VAL A 455 -21.66 -17.46 2.54
CA VAL A 455 -20.55 -17.72 1.59
C VAL A 455 -21.06 -17.82 0.14
N GLU A 456 -22.26 -18.38 -0.06
CA GLU A 456 -22.88 -18.50 -1.39
C GLU A 456 -23.25 -17.12 -1.95
N GLU A 457 -23.89 -16.26 -1.15
CA GLU A 457 -24.22 -14.88 -1.55
C GLU A 457 -22.95 -14.08 -1.84
N ARG A 458 -21.91 -14.23 -1.02
CA ARG A 458 -20.60 -13.62 -1.24
C ARG A 458 -20.00 -14.04 -2.57
N SER A 459 -20.00 -15.34 -2.90
CA SER A 459 -19.51 -15.84 -4.18
C SER A 459 -20.34 -15.33 -5.37
N LYS A 460 -21.67 -15.22 -5.24
CA LYS A 460 -22.53 -14.64 -6.28
C LYS A 460 -22.23 -13.15 -6.50
N ALA A 461 -22.08 -12.39 -5.43
CA ALA A 461 -21.73 -10.97 -5.50
C ALA A 461 -20.35 -10.76 -6.13
N TRP A 462 -19.34 -11.51 -5.68
CA TRP A 462 -18.01 -11.50 -6.26
C TRP A 462 -18.03 -11.74 -7.77
N ASN A 463 -18.70 -12.81 -8.23
CA ASN A 463 -18.72 -13.14 -9.65
C ASN A 463 -19.40 -12.05 -10.49
N ARG A 464 -20.50 -11.46 -9.99
CA ARG A 464 -21.19 -10.34 -10.66
C ARG A 464 -20.28 -9.11 -10.76
N ILE A 465 -19.64 -8.74 -9.66
CA ILE A 465 -18.76 -7.57 -9.57
C ILE A 465 -17.52 -7.77 -10.45
N PHE A 466 -16.83 -8.90 -10.30
CA PHE A 466 -15.67 -9.24 -11.12
C PHE A 466 -15.99 -9.19 -12.61
N SER A 467 -17.13 -9.76 -13.03
CA SER A 467 -17.55 -9.72 -14.44
C SER A 467 -17.87 -8.32 -14.99
N THR A 468 -18.06 -7.31 -14.12
CA THR A 468 -18.28 -5.91 -14.53
C THR A 468 -16.97 -5.23 -14.93
N PHE A 469 -15.86 -5.60 -14.28
CA PHE A 469 -14.57 -4.93 -14.43
C PHE A 469 -13.50 -5.81 -15.10
N SER A 470 -13.73 -7.11 -15.26
CA SER A 470 -12.81 -7.99 -15.97
C SER A 470 -13.00 -7.93 -17.48
N ASP A 471 -11.97 -8.25 -18.25
CA ASP A 471 -12.12 -8.51 -19.67
C ASP A 471 -13.10 -9.67 -19.94
N SER A 472 -13.93 -9.54 -20.98
CA SER A 472 -14.91 -10.55 -21.39
C SER A 472 -14.33 -11.61 -22.32
N ILE A 473 -13.03 -11.54 -22.62
CA ILE A 473 -12.35 -12.37 -23.63
C ILE A 473 -11.71 -13.60 -22.99
N THR A 474 -11.21 -13.46 -21.75
CA THR A 474 -10.61 -14.53 -20.98
C THR A 474 -11.66 -15.60 -20.67
N ASP A 475 -11.38 -16.82 -21.12
CA ASP A 475 -12.24 -17.97 -20.95
C ASP A 475 -11.94 -18.68 -19.62
N TRP A 476 -12.94 -18.68 -18.74
CA TRP A 476 -12.91 -19.32 -17.42
C TRP A 476 -13.54 -20.71 -17.41
N SER A 477 -13.96 -21.24 -18.57
CA SER A 477 -14.60 -22.56 -18.64
C SER A 477 -13.70 -23.65 -18.06
N GLY A 478 -14.26 -24.47 -17.18
CA GLY A 478 -13.56 -25.57 -16.48
C GLY A 478 -12.77 -25.14 -15.24
N ILE A 479 -12.71 -23.84 -14.91
CA ILE A 479 -12.04 -23.29 -13.72
C ILE A 479 -12.90 -22.22 -13.02
N GLU A 480 -14.22 -22.30 -13.14
CA GLU A 480 -15.17 -21.35 -12.57
C GLU A 480 -15.05 -21.26 -11.04
N GLN A 481 -14.71 -22.37 -10.38
CA GLN A 481 -14.43 -22.41 -8.94
C GLN A 481 -13.22 -21.56 -8.56
N VAL A 482 -12.19 -21.51 -9.41
CA VAL A 482 -11.02 -20.66 -9.20
C VAL A 482 -11.44 -19.20 -9.31
N LYS A 483 -12.20 -18.85 -10.36
CA LYS A 483 -12.75 -17.50 -10.57
C LYS A 483 -13.53 -17.03 -9.34
N ALA A 484 -14.39 -17.88 -8.79
CA ALA A 484 -15.26 -17.57 -7.66
C ALA A 484 -14.51 -17.30 -6.33
N LYS A 485 -13.24 -17.71 -6.24
CA LYS A 485 -12.39 -17.56 -5.04
C LYS A 485 -11.19 -16.64 -5.26
N LEU A 486 -11.08 -15.98 -6.41
CA LEU A 486 -9.95 -15.09 -6.72
C LEU A 486 -9.75 -13.97 -5.68
N TRP A 487 -10.82 -13.46 -5.08
CA TRP A 487 -10.75 -12.42 -4.05
C TRP A 487 -9.96 -12.86 -2.82
N GLN A 488 -9.95 -14.16 -2.50
CA GLN A 488 -9.26 -14.68 -1.32
C GLN A 488 -7.73 -14.51 -1.40
N LYS A 489 -7.16 -14.23 -2.58
CA LYS A 489 -5.72 -13.93 -2.72
C LYS A 489 -5.36 -12.51 -2.26
N GLN A 490 -6.37 -11.65 -2.06
CA GLN A 490 -6.19 -10.23 -1.81
C GLN A 490 -6.06 -9.98 -0.30
N LEU A 491 -4.83 -9.81 0.17
CA LEU A 491 -4.54 -9.60 1.61
C LEU A 491 -5.33 -8.43 2.20
N HIS A 492 -5.51 -7.36 1.43
CA HIS A 492 -6.14 -6.11 1.88
C HIS A 492 -7.56 -6.32 2.42
N LEU A 493 -8.33 -7.26 1.84
CA LEU A 493 -9.65 -7.60 2.36
C LEU A 493 -9.56 -8.13 3.80
N PHE A 494 -8.58 -8.98 4.07
CA PHE A 494 -8.40 -9.64 5.35
C PHE A 494 -7.72 -8.72 6.36
N GLU A 495 -6.65 -8.03 5.96
CA GLU A 495 -5.75 -7.34 6.90
C GLU A 495 -6.10 -5.86 7.06
N VAL A 496 -6.46 -5.16 5.99
CA VAL A 496 -6.59 -3.68 5.98
C VAL A 496 -7.79 -3.26 5.11
N PRO A 497 -9.03 -3.49 5.59
CA PRO A 497 -10.23 -3.28 4.78
C PRO A 497 -10.36 -1.81 4.37
N PHE A 498 -10.92 -1.62 3.18
CA PHE A 498 -11.04 -0.35 2.45
C PHE A 498 -9.73 0.33 2.04
N TYR A 499 -8.55 -0.14 2.46
CA TYR A 499 -7.28 0.29 1.86
C TYR A 499 -7.06 -0.44 0.53
N TYR A 500 -7.72 0.04 -0.52
CA TYR A 500 -7.49 -0.43 -1.88
C TYR A 500 -7.89 0.57 -2.96
N ILE A 501 -8.96 1.35 -2.74
CA ILE A 501 -9.36 2.42 -3.66
C ILE A 501 -8.28 3.48 -3.81
N GLU A 502 -7.46 3.67 -2.77
CA GLU A 502 -6.34 4.57 -2.71
C GLU A 502 -5.29 4.26 -3.77
N TYR A 503 -5.10 2.98 -4.14
CA TYR A 503 -4.24 2.61 -5.27
C TYR A 503 -4.75 3.21 -6.58
N ALA A 504 -6.06 3.23 -6.83
CA ALA A 504 -6.59 3.84 -8.03
C ALA A 504 -6.51 5.37 -8.00
N ILE A 505 -6.83 5.99 -6.87
CA ILE A 505 -6.72 7.44 -6.67
C ILE A 505 -5.27 7.89 -6.95
N ALA A 506 -4.31 7.21 -6.33
CA ALA A 506 -2.90 7.46 -6.51
C ALA A 506 -2.42 7.14 -7.93
N GLN A 507 -2.88 6.05 -8.55
CA GLN A 507 -2.47 5.68 -9.90
C GLN A 507 -2.92 6.71 -10.94
N LEU A 508 -4.14 7.25 -10.80
CA LEU A 508 -4.62 8.36 -11.64
C LEU A 508 -3.76 9.62 -11.43
N GLY A 509 -3.43 9.92 -10.17
CA GLY A 509 -2.52 11.02 -9.84
C GLY A 509 -1.12 10.81 -10.44
N ALA A 510 -0.56 9.61 -10.32
CA ALA A 510 0.75 9.23 -10.83
C ALA A 510 0.81 9.32 -12.36
N LEU A 511 -0.23 8.88 -13.07
CA LEU A 511 -0.34 9.06 -14.53
C LEU A 511 -0.36 10.54 -14.91
N ALA A 512 -1.05 11.38 -14.13
CA ALA A 512 -1.08 12.81 -14.37
C ALA A 512 0.28 13.49 -14.07
N VAL A 513 0.97 13.08 -13.00
CA VAL A 513 2.35 13.53 -12.70
C VAL A 513 3.28 13.12 -13.82
N TRP A 514 3.19 11.87 -14.28
CA TRP A 514 4.02 11.35 -15.36
C TRP A 514 3.76 12.03 -16.69
N ARG A 515 2.50 12.34 -17.02
CA ARG A 515 2.15 13.17 -18.18
C ARG A 515 2.84 14.53 -18.11
N ASN A 516 2.74 15.21 -16.98
CA ASN A 516 3.42 16.50 -16.77
C ASN A 516 4.96 16.34 -16.86
N TYR A 517 5.50 15.22 -16.37
CA TYR A 517 6.93 14.90 -16.43
C TYR A 517 7.42 14.66 -17.86
N CYS A 518 6.65 13.97 -18.70
CA CYS A 518 6.95 13.81 -20.13
C CYS A 518 7.03 15.16 -20.88
N GLU A 519 6.31 16.19 -20.43
CA GLU A 519 6.34 17.52 -21.03
C GLU A 519 7.46 18.40 -20.47
N ASN A 520 7.64 18.40 -19.14
CA ASN A 520 8.65 19.19 -18.45
C ASN A 520 9.20 18.45 -17.21
N PRO A 521 10.23 17.59 -17.39
CA PRO A 521 10.74 16.71 -16.34
C PRO A 521 11.17 17.46 -15.07
N ILE A 522 11.88 18.58 -15.23
CA ILE A 522 12.42 19.36 -14.10
C ILE A 522 11.30 20.00 -13.29
N GLN A 523 10.30 20.58 -13.97
CA GLN A 523 9.18 21.22 -13.27
C GLN A 523 8.32 20.19 -12.56
N ALA A 524 7.93 19.11 -13.26
CA ALA A 524 7.07 18.08 -12.70
C ALA A 524 7.72 17.37 -11.51
N LEU A 525 9.02 17.04 -11.59
CA LEU A 525 9.75 16.44 -10.48
C LEU A 525 9.80 17.37 -9.26
N ASN A 526 10.02 18.67 -9.46
CA ASN A 526 10.00 19.62 -8.35
C ASN A 526 8.62 19.76 -7.71
N GLN A 527 7.56 19.86 -8.52
CA GLN A 527 6.18 19.92 -8.03
C GLN A 527 5.81 18.65 -7.25
N TYR A 528 6.17 17.49 -7.77
CA TYR A 528 6.01 16.20 -7.10
C TYR A 528 6.71 16.19 -5.74
N LEU A 529 8.01 16.53 -5.68
CA LEU A 529 8.76 16.55 -4.43
C LEU A 529 8.25 17.62 -3.45
N ASP A 530 7.82 18.77 -3.94
CA ASP A 530 7.22 19.83 -3.10
C ASP A 530 5.89 19.38 -2.49
N ALA A 531 5.06 18.65 -3.25
CA ALA A 531 3.82 18.07 -2.74
C ALA A 531 4.09 17.04 -1.65
N LEU A 532 5.07 16.16 -1.84
CA LEU A 532 5.47 15.17 -0.83
C LEU A 532 6.03 15.84 0.43
N SER A 533 6.79 16.93 0.31
CA SER A 533 7.31 17.68 1.45
C SER A 533 6.22 18.30 2.35
N LEU A 534 4.98 18.44 1.85
CA LEU A 534 3.88 18.92 2.68
C LEU A 534 3.48 17.91 3.77
N GLY A 535 3.79 16.62 3.60
CA GLY A 535 3.23 15.56 4.43
C GLY A 535 1.71 15.68 4.49
N TYR A 536 1.13 15.64 5.69
CA TYR A 536 -0.29 15.87 5.92
C TYR A 536 -0.60 17.25 6.50
N THR A 537 0.22 18.25 6.17
CA THR A 537 -0.02 19.63 6.64
C THR A 537 -1.14 20.35 5.89
N LYS A 538 -1.62 19.76 4.79
CA LYS A 538 -2.64 20.29 3.89
C LYS A 538 -3.68 19.22 3.52
N PRO A 539 -4.94 19.60 3.21
CA PRO A 539 -5.91 18.68 2.64
C PRO A 539 -5.43 18.05 1.34
N MET A 540 -5.91 16.85 1.01
CA MET A 540 -5.41 16.07 -0.13
C MET A 540 -5.52 16.82 -1.47
N LYS A 541 -6.61 17.58 -1.68
CA LYS A 541 -6.80 18.38 -2.89
C LYS A 541 -5.70 19.44 -3.08
N GLU A 542 -5.22 20.04 -1.99
CA GLU A 542 -4.11 21.01 -2.03
C GLU A 542 -2.75 20.33 -2.27
N ILE A 543 -2.55 19.13 -1.71
CA ILE A 543 -1.34 18.32 -1.97
C ILE A 543 -1.27 17.96 -3.46
N TYR A 544 -2.37 17.46 -4.04
CA TYR A 544 -2.45 17.12 -5.47
C TYR A 544 -2.26 18.36 -6.35
N ALA A 545 -2.86 19.49 -5.99
CA ALA A 545 -2.66 20.76 -6.71
C ALA A 545 -1.19 21.22 -6.67
N THR A 546 -0.48 20.99 -5.56
CA THR A 546 0.95 21.30 -5.42
C THR A 546 1.80 20.43 -6.37
N ALA A 547 1.40 19.18 -6.58
CA ALA A 547 2.00 18.28 -7.58
C ALA A 547 1.64 18.65 -9.04
N GLY A 548 0.86 19.72 -9.25
CA GLY A 548 0.44 20.16 -10.58
C GLY A 548 -0.66 19.30 -11.20
N ILE A 549 -1.38 18.52 -10.39
CA ILE A 549 -2.43 17.58 -10.84
C ILE A 549 -3.77 17.89 -10.15
N SER A 550 -4.84 17.26 -10.62
CA SER A 550 -6.18 17.42 -10.07
C SER A 550 -6.63 16.15 -9.36
N PHE A 551 -7.25 16.30 -8.19
CA PHE A 551 -7.95 15.22 -7.51
C PHE A 551 -9.34 15.05 -8.16
N ASN A 552 -9.45 14.17 -9.16
CA ASN A 552 -10.60 14.09 -10.07
C ASN A 552 -10.87 12.64 -10.50
N PHE A 553 -12.13 12.18 -10.38
CA PHE A 553 -12.58 10.83 -10.74
C PHE A 553 -13.56 10.80 -11.91
N SER A 554 -13.81 11.95 -12.53
CA SER A 554 -14.78 12.02 -13.62
C SER A 554 -14.36 11.12 -14.78
N GLN A 555 -15.36 10.53 -15.43
CA GLN A 555 -15.15 9.68 -16.60
C GLN A 555 -14.32 10.37 -17.70
N THR A 556 -14.49 11.68 -17.88
CA THR A 556 -13.72 12.45 -18.87
C THR A 556 -12.23 12.49 -18.52
N TYR A 557 -11.90 12.74 -17.25
CA TYR A 557 -10.51 12.81 -16.81
C TYR A 557 -9.81 11.44 -16.86
N ILE A 558 -10.52 10.38 -16.45
CA ILE A 558 -9.99 9.02 -16.55
C ILE A 558 -9.78 8.63 -18.02
N ALA A 559 -10.72 8.94 -18.92
CA ALA A 559 -10.55 8.70 -20.36
C ALA A 559 -9.31 9.41 -20.91
N GLU A 560 -9.10 10.68 -20.57
CA GLU A 560 -7.91 11.46 -20.97
C GLU A 560 -6.60 10.79 -20.54
N LEU A 561 -6.52 10.31 -19.29
CA LEU A 561 -5.32 9.61 -18.79
C LEU A 561 -5.12 8.25 -19.46
N MET A 562 -6.21 7.53 -19.77
CA MET A 562 -6.13 6.25 -20.49
C MET A 562 -5.69 6.45 -21.94
N ASP A 563 -6.19 7.49 -22.62
CA ASP A 563 -5.78 7.84 -23.98
C ASP A 563 -4.29 8.18 -24.02
N PHE A 564 -3.80 8.98 -23.07
CA PHE A 564 -2.38 9.26 -22.90
C PHE A 564 -1.55 7.99 -22.68
N LEU A 565 -2.00 7.09 -21.80
CA LEU A 565 -1.32 5.82 -21.51
C LEU A 565 -1.23 4.93 -22.76
N VAL A 566 -2.34 4.78 -23.50
CA VAL A 566 -2.39 4.01 -24.75
C VAL A 566 -1.52 4.64 -25.83
N GLU A 567 -1.52 5.97 -25.95
CA GLU A 567 -0.62 6.68 -26.87
C GLU A 567 0.85 6.37 -26.57
N LYS A 568 1.24 6.40 -25.28
CA LYS A 568 2.61 6.08 -24.87
C LYS A 568 2.99 4.63 -25.13
N ILE A 569 2.07 3.69 -24.91
CA ILE A 569 2.27 2.28 -25.28
C ILE A 569 2.51 2.16 -26.80
N ASN A 570 1.67 2.79 -27.63
CA ASN A 570 1.80 2.74 -29.08
C ASN A 570 3.12 3.38 -29.58
N GLN A 571 3.49 4.54 -29.04
CA GLN A 571 4.78 5.19 -29.34
C GLN A 571 5.96 4.26 -29.02
N LEU A 572 5.92 3.61 -27.85
CA LEU A 572 6.92 2.63 -27.48
C LEU A 572 6.89 1.41 -28.39
N GLU A 573 5.73 0.90 -28.83
CA GLU A 573 5.65 -0.24 -29.76
C GLU A 573 6.29 0.10 -31.12
N GLU A 574 6.08 1.32 -31.63
CA GLU A 574 6.52 1.79 -32.96
C GLU A 574 8.00 2.20 -33.06
N SER A 575 8.61 2.71 -31.98
CA SER A 575 10.02 3.17 -31.94
C SER A 575 11.04 2.02 -31.92
#